data_AF-A0AA90NEU4-F1
#
_entry.id   AF-A0AA90NEU4-F1
#
_cell.length_a   1.000
_cell.length_b   1.000
_cell.length_c   1.000
_cell.angle_alpha   90.00
_cell.angle_beta   90.00
_cell.angle_gamma   90.00
#
_symmetry.space_group_name_H-M   'P 1'
#
loop_
_entity.id
_entity.type
_entity.pdbx_description
1 polymer ?
#
loop_
_entity_poly.entity_id
_entity_poly.type
_entity_poly.pdbx_seq_one_letter_code
_entity_poly.pdbx_strand_id
1 'polypeptide(L)'
;MVGLNVAPLQLLSGTNEVIGNVASTSGLVGGAAGTLGAVVPAGADDVSLLVSAGSAAHAANYLAVTVVDHAEVAQYAVSLSAVAATYIAADNAVKF
;
A
#
# COMPACT_ATOMS: atom_id res chain seq x y z
N MET A 1 -32.26 8.81 -8.28
CA MET A 1 -31.51 7.59 -8.66
C MET A 1 -30.28 8.04 -9.41
N VAL A 2 -29.08 7.80 -8.90
CA VAL A 2 -27.86 8.00 -9.69
C VAL A 2 -27.81 6.84 -10.69
N GLY A 3 -27.80 7.12 -11.99
CA GLY A 3 -27.63 6.09 -13.01
C GLY A 3 -26.26 5.43 -12.84
N LEU A 4 -26.23 4.10 -12.75
CA LEU A 4 -24.98 3.34 -12.64
C LEU A 4 -24.25 3.38 -13.98
N ASN A 5 -23.16 4.15 -14.05
CA ASN A 5 -22.19 4.08 -15.14
C ASN A 5 -21.01 3.22 -14.66
N VAL A 6 -20.97 1.96 -15.07
CA VAL A 6 -19.94 1.00 -14.67
C VAL A 6 -19.20 0.53 -15.91
N ALA A 7 -17.88 0.69 -15.91
CA ALA A 7 -16.99 0.23 -16.97
C ALA A 7 -16.02 -0.83 -16.40
N PRO A 8 -16.36 -2.13 -16.47
CA PRO A 8 -15.61 -3.20 -15.80
C PRO A 8 -14.14 -3.31 -16.25
N LEU A 9 -13.86 -3.00 -17.52
CA LEU A 9 -12.49 -2.97 -18.04
C LEU A 9 -11.64 -1.86 -17.40
N GLN A 10 -12.24 -0.72 -17.07
CA GLN A 10 -11.53 0.36 -16.37
C GLN A 10 -11.26 -0.02 -14.91
N LEU A 11 -12.17 -0.75 -14.25
CA LEU A 11 -11.95 -1.30 -12.91
C LEU A 11 -10.80 -2.33 -12.89
N LEU A 12 -10.70 -3.17 -13.93
CA LEU A 12 -9.59 -4.11 -14.07
C LEU A 12 -8.26 -3.40 -14.34
N SER A 13 -8.26 -2.35 -15.18
CA SER A 13 -7.08 -1.49 -15.38
C SER A 13 -6.63 -0.84 -14.07
N GLY A 14 -7.57 -0.27 -13.31
CA GLY A 14 -7.31 0.33 -12.01
C GLY A 14 -6.77 -0.66 -10.97
N THR A 15 -7.18 -1.94 -11.06
CA THR A 15 -6.59 -3.01 -10.23
C THR A 15 -5.08 -3.12 -10.46
N ASN A 16 -4.65 -3.14 -11.72
CA ASN A 16 -3.23 -3.25 -12.08
C ASN A 16 -2.43 -2.03 -11.62
N GLU A 17 -3.00 -0.83 -11.74
CA GLU A 17 -2.39 0.40 -11.27
C GLU A 17 -2.17 0.37 -9.75
N VAL A 18 -3.20 -0.01 -8.98
CA VAL A 18 -3.10 -0.09 -7.52
C VAL A 18 -2.07 -1.14 -7.10
N ILE A 19 -2.09 -2.34 -7.68
CA ILE A 19 -1.10 -3.40 -7.37
C ILE A 19 0.31 -2.94 -7.73
N GLY A 20 0.50 -2.35 -8.91
CA GLY A 20 1.80 -1.83 -9.36
C GLY A 20 2.35 -0.78 -8.41
N ASN A 21 1.51 0.14 -7.94
CA ASN A 21 1.88 1.17 -6.97
C ASN A 21 2.26 0.57 -5.61
N VAL A 22 1.45 -0.37 -5.09
CA VAL A 22 1.76 -1.05 -3.81
C VAL A 22 3.08 -1.81 -3.90
N ALA A 23 3.30 -2.57 -4.98
CA ALA A 23 4.54 -3.31 -5.18
C ALA A 23 5.76 -2.38 -5.26
N SER A 24 5.64 -1.28 -6.00
CA SER A 24 6.72 -0.29 -6.15
C SER A 24 7.06 0.37 -4.83
N THR A 25 6.05 0.86 -4.09
CA THR A 25 6.25 1.53 -2.79
C THR A 25 6.77 0.55 -1.73
N SER A 26 6.22 -0.66 -1.68
CA SER A 26 6.71 -1.73 -0.79
C SER A 26 8.17 -2.07 -1.07
N GLY A 27 8.55 -2.14 -2.36
CA GLY A 27 9.93 -2.39 -2.76
C GLY A 27 10.89 -1.29 -2.30
N LEU A 28 10.49 -0.02 -2.40
CA LEU A 28 11.28 1.11 -1.92
C LEU A 28 11.45 1.09 -0.39
N VAL A 29 10.34 0.93 0.34
CA VAL A 29 10.36 0.90 1.81
C VAL A 29 11.16 -0.32 2.31
N GLY A 30 10.91 -1.50 1.74
CA GLY A 30 11.64 -2.72 2.08
C GLY A 30 13.14 -2.61 1.78
N GLY A 31 13.51 -2.02 0.64
CA GLY A 31 14.92 -1.77 0.28
C GLY A 31 15.63 -0.78 1.21
N ALA A 32 14.89 0.18 1.78
CA ALA A 32 15.41 1.17 2.71
C ALA A 32 15.29 0.76 4.19
N ALA A 33 14.64 -0.36 4.53
CA ALA A 33 14.33 -0.71 5.92
C ALA A 33 15.58 -0.80 6.81
N GLY A 34 16.67 -1.37 6.28
CA GLY A 34 17.94 -1.47 7.00
C GLY A 34 18.58 -0.12 7.29
N THR A 35 18.50 0.85 6.37
CA THR A 35 19.07 2.19 6.57
C THR A 35 18.16 3.08 7.42
N LEU A 36 16.84 2.91 7.34
CA LEU A 36 15.87 3.60 8.19
C LEU A 36 16.02 3.21 9.67
N GLY A 37 16.28 1.93 9.96
CA GLY A 37 16.46 1.45 11.33
C GLY A 37 17.84 1.70 11.93
N ALA A 38 18.86 1.97 11.11
CA ALA A 38 20.24 2.13 11.53
C ALA A 38 20.54 3.59 11.94
N VAL A 39 19.88 4.08 12.99
CA VAL A 39 20.14 5.43 13.53
C VAL A 39 21.26 5.38 14.57
N VAL A 40 22.31 6.18 14.36
CA VAL A 40 23.46 6.31 15.26
C VAL A 40 23.48 7.71 15.90
N PRO A 41 23.82 7.85 17.19
CA PRO A 41 24.05 9.15 17.82
C PRO A 41 25.11 9.98 17.07
N ALA A 42 24.82 11.27 16.86
CA ALA A 42 25.77 12.21 16.26
C ALA A 42 26.95 12.55 17.20
N GLY A 43 26.73 12.39 18.51
CA GLY A 43 27.71 12.63 19.57
C GLY A 43 27.37 11.83 20.83
N ALA A 44 28.24 11.93 21.84
CA ALA A 44 28.06 11.25 23.13
C ALA A 44 27.23 12.05 24.14
N ASP A 45 26.71 13.22 23.75
CA ASP A 45 25.84 14.04 24.59
C ASP A 45 24.43 13.42 24.70
N ASP A 46 23.78 13.68 25.82
CA ASP A 46 22.46 13.10 26.13
C ASP A 46 21.40 13.46 25.08
N VAL A 47 21.50 14.63 24.42
CA VAL A 47 20.57 15.05 23.37
C VAL A 47 20.75 14.20 22.12
N SER A 48 21.99 13.96 21.68
CA SER A 48 22.29 13.07 20.56
C SER A 48 21.82 11.64 20.82
N LEU A 49 22.00 11.11 22.03
CA LEU A 49 21.50 9.78 22.39
C LEU A 49 19.96 9.73 22.35
N LEU A 50 19.29 10.72 22.93
CA LEU A 50 17.83 10.80 22.97
C LEU A 50 17.23 10.91 21.57
N VAL A 51 17.79 11.76 20.71
CA VAL A 51 17.31 11.96 19.33
C VAL A 51 17.47 10.68 18.52
N SER A 52 18.61 9.99 18.64
CA SER A 52 18.83 8.75 17.89
C SER A 52 17.94 7.61 18.38
N ALA A 53 17.72 7.48 19.68
CA ALA A 53 16.76 6.51 20.23
C ALA A 53 15.32 6.80 19.78
N GLY A 54 14.90 8.07 19.83
CA GLY A 54 13.56 8.49 19.37
C GLY A 54 13.36 8.26 17.87
N SER A 55 14.37 8.57 17.07
CA SER A 55 14.34 8.36 15.61
C SER A 55 14.30 6.87 15.25
N ALA A 56 15.05 6.02 15.97
CA ALA A 56 15.00 4.58 15.79
C ALA A 56 13.62 4.01 16.15
N ALA A 57 13.01 4.47 17.25
CA ALA A 57 11.66 4.09 17.62
C ALA A 57 10.61 4.54 16.58
N HIS A 58 10.75 5.77 16.06
CA HIS A 58 9.89 6.27 14.99
C HIS A 58 10.03 5.45 13.71
N ALA A 59 11.26 5.13 13.29
CA ALA A 59 11.53 4.31 12.11
C ALA A 59 10.94 2.89 12.26
N ALA A 60 11.07 2.27 13.44
CA ALA A 60 10.44 0.98 13.72
C ALA A 60 8.91 1.05 13.61
N ASN A 61 8.29 2.10 14.18
CA ASN A 61 6.84 2.30 14.06
C ASN A 61 6.40 2.55 12.62
N TYR A 62 7.13 3.37 11.87
CA TYR A 62 6.86 3.61 10.45
C TYR A 62 6.91 2.32 9.64
N LEU A 63 7.94 1.49 9.82
CA LEU A 63 8.06 0.20 9.14
C LEU A 63 6.92 -0.77 9.52
N ALA A 64 6.49 -0.77 10.78
CA ALA A 64 5.35 -1.59 11.21
C ALA A 64 4.02 -1.15 10.57
N VAL A 65 3.76 0.16 10.54
CA VAL A 65 2.53 0.73 9.97
C VAL A 65 2.48 0.54 8.46
N THR A 66 3.57 0.82 7.75
CA THR A 66 3.62 0.70 6.28
C THR A 66 3.32 -0.72 5.79
N VAL A 67 3.70 -1.77 6.53
CA VAL A 67 3.32 -3.15 6.18
C VAL A 67 1.81 -3.34 6.19
N VAL A 68 1.12 -2.80 7.19
CA VAL A 68 -0.34 -2.89 7.30
C VAL A 68 -1.02 -2.08 6.19
N ASP A 69 -0.57 -0.85 5.97
CA ASP A 69 -1.14 0.03 4.93
C ASP A 69 -0.96 -0.59 3.53
N HIS A 70 0.21 -1.15 3.21
CA HIS A 70 0.43 -1.82 1.93
C HIS A 70 -0.47 -3.05 1.76
N ALA A 71 -0.69 -3.82 2.82
CA ALA A 71 -1.59 -4.97 2.79
C ALA A 71 -3.05 -4.54 2.57
N GLU A 72 -3.50 -3.45 3.19
CA GLU A 72 -4.84 -2.89 2.99
C GLU A 72 -5.06 -2.43 1.55
N VAL A 73 -4.12 -1.68 0.97
CA VAL A 73 -4.24 -1.21 -0.42
C VAL A 73 -4.17 -2.38 -1.41
N ALA A 74 -3.40 -3.44 -1.11
CA ALA A 74 -3.43 -4.68 -1.90
C ALA A 74 -4.81 -5.36 -1.84
N GLN A 75 -5.44 -5.42 -0.68
CA GLN A 75 -6.81 -5.96 -0.53
C GLN A 75 -7.83 -5.11 -1.28
N TYR A 76 -7.67 -3.78 -1.29
CA TYR A 76 -8.50 -2.90 -2.10
C TYR A 76 -8.42 -3.25 -3.58
N ALA A 77 -7.24 -3.55 -4.12
CA ALA A 77 -7.12 -3.98 -5.51
C ALA A 77 -7.84 -5.31 -5.79
N VAL A 78 -7.75 -6.28 -4.87
CA VAL A 78 -8.51 -7.54 -4.96
C VAL A 78 -10.02 -7.26 -4.99
N SER A 79 -10.49 -6.31 -4.18
CA SER A 79 -11.89 -5.91 -4.17
C SER A 79 -12.34 -5.31 -5.51
N LEU A 80 -11.51 -4.46 -6.15
CA LEU A 80 -11.79 -3.92 -7.48
C LEU A 80 -11.91 -5.02 -8.53
N SER A 81 -10.99 -5.98 -8.51
CA SER A 81 -11.00 -7.11 -9.43
C SER A 81 -12.26 -7.96 -9.27
N ALA A 82 -12.66 -8.25 -8.04
CA ALA A 82 -13.87 -9.01 -7.74
C ALA A 82 -15.14 -8.28 -8.22
N VAL A 83 -15.22 -6.96 -8.01
CA VAL A 83 -16.34 -6.15 -8.52
C VAL A 83 -16.36 -6.15 -10.04
N ALA A 84 -15.21 -5.95 -10.71
CA ALA A 84 -15.11 -6.00 -12.16
C ALA A 84 -15.59 -7.35 -12.72
N ALA A 85 -15.14 -8.46 -12.12
CA ALA A 85 -15.55 -9.81 -12.51
C ALA A 85 -17.06 -10.03 -12.34
N THR A 86 -17.64 -9.51 -11.25
CA THR A 86 -19.08 -9.62 -10.99
C THR A 86 -19.90 -8.90 -12.07
N TYR A 87 -19.50 -7.70 -12.46
CA TYR A 87 -20.19 -6.97 -13.54
C TYR A 87 -20.03 -7.65 -14.90
N ILE A 88 -18.85 -8.18 -15.22
CA ILE A 88 -18.64 -8.95 -16.47
C ILE A 88 -19.54 -10.20 -16.50
N ALA A 89 -19.64 -10.91 -15.38
CA ALA A 89 -20.52 -12.09 -15.28
C ALA A 89 -21.99 -11.72 -15.45
N ALA A 90 -22.44 -10.61 -14.84
CA ALA A 90 -23.80 -10.09 -15.00
C ALA A 90 -24.10 -9.71 -16.46
N ASP A 91 -23.19 -9.00 -17.14
CA ASP A 91 -23.34 -8.62 -18.55
C ASP A 91 -23.45 -9.86 -19.46
N ASN A 92 -22.65 -10.90 -19.18
CA ASN A 92 -22.68 -12.14 -19.96
C ASN A 92 -23.97 -12.95 -19.72
N ALA A 93 -24.59 -12.87 -18.54
CA ALA A 93 -25.82 -13.59 -18.22
C ALA A 93 -27.07 -13.03 -18.94
N VAL A 94 -27.05 -11.77 -19.35
CA VAL A 94 -28.18 -11.10 -20.02
C VAL A 94 -28.11 -11.22 -21.55
N LYS A 95 -26.98 -11.66 -22.12
CA LYS A 95 -26.75 -11.75 -23.57
C LYS A 95 -27.29 -13.03 -24.25
N PHE A 96 -28.32 -13.66 -23.70
CA PHE A 96 -29.00 -14.81 -24.32
C PHE A 96 -30.32 -14.41 -24.97
#